data_AF-A0A397TF58-F1
#
_entry.id   AF-A0A397TF58-F1
#
_cell.length_a   1.000
_cell.length_b   1.000
_cell.length_c   1.000
_cell.angle_alpha   90.00
_cell.angle_beta   90.00
_cell.angle_gamma   90.00
#
_symmetry.space_group_name_H-M   'P 1'
#
loop_
_entity.id
_entity.type
_entity.pdbx_description
1 polymer ?
#
loop_
_entity_poly.entity_id
_entity_poly.type
_entity_poly.pdbx_seq_one_letter_code
_entity_poly.pdbx_strand_id
1 'polypeptide(L)'
;MTEKKELVFSILLEKICSHLRLVDILHLFQTCKSVQKIICGIKNIWRDACFKLPRPEGLSEKEYLSLILKKGCQYCQENKSGVKIYWAWNIRSCKKCIETRILEKFSLCELPYEELIIDTTPLNHYYYKKFKKIIVYLKSDIDSATNEYKELLPEERDEWLIQKARACQERMRIIPQRKGEMKQYQELLDHRQKNIKARRIASLHSKCKEIATKEYSYHILIKTPSFKKSCKVKEELTDRSWKILHKKLIEEHNKIRDLRA
;
A
#
# COMPACT_ATOMS: atom_id res chain seq x y z
N MET A 1 -30.99 -11.92 18.03
CA MET A 1 -30.41 -13.05 17.25
C MET A 1 -29.14 -12.68 16.49
N THR A 2 -28.82 -11.38 16.35
CA THR A 2 -27.70 -10.81 15.57
C THR A 2 -26.37 -10.79 16.34
N GLU A 3 -26.36 -10.45 17.63
CA GLU A 3 -25.14 -10.38 18.45
C GLU A 3 -24.42 -11.73 18.62
N LYS A 4 -25.17 -12.82 18.84
CA LYS A 4 -24.58 -14.17 18.93
C LYS A 4 -23.90 -14.59 17.62
N LYS A 5 -24.43 -14.18 16.47
CA LYS A 5 -23.81 -14.47 15.16
C LYS A 5 -22.54 -13.65 14.94
N GLU A 6 -22.53 -12.39 15.37
CA GLU A 6 -21.35 -11.53 15.30
C GLU A 6 -20.20 -12.05 16.18
N LEU A 7 -20.50 -12.49 17.40
CA LEU A 7 -19.51 -13.05 18.33
C LEU A 7 -18.92 -14.38 17.82
N VAL A 8 -19.75 -15.28 17.28
CA VAL A 8 -19.26 -16.54 16.69
C VAL A 8 -18.39 -16.25 15.46
N PHE A 9 -18.80 -15.30 14.63
CA PHE A 9 -18.02 -14.91 13.45
C PHE A 9 -16.69 -14.26 13.85
N SER A 10 -16.62 -13.44 14.90
CA SER A 10 -15.36 -12.85 15.36
C SER A 10 -14.37 -13.90 15.88
N ILE A 11 -14.85 -14.88 16.65
CA ILE A 11 -14.01 -15.98 17.18
C ILE A 11 -13.48 -16.85 16.02
N LEU A 12 -14.33 -17.16 15.04
CA LEU A 12 -13.92 -17.92 13.86
C LEU A 12 -12.86 -17.16 13.06
N LEU A 13 -13.06 -15.86 12.86
CA LEU A 13 -12.13 -15.02 12.12
C LEU A 13 -10.78 -14.90 12.83
N GLU A 14 -10.75 -14.83 14.16
CA GLU A 14 -9.52 -14.87 14.96
C GLU A 14 -8.70 -16.13 14.70
N LYS A 15 -9.35 -17.31 14.80
CA LYS A 15 -8.69 -18.59 14.50
C LYS A 15 -8.22 -18.72 13.06
N ILE A 16 -8.99 -18.22 12.10
CA ILE A 16 -8.55 -18.24 10.69
C ILE A 16 -7.32 -17.34 10.55
N CYS A 17 -7.40 -16.11 11.05
CA CYS A 17 -6.35 -15.12 10.90
C CYS A 17 -5.03 -15.51 11.60
N SER A 18 -5.06 -16.26 12.71
CA SER A 18 -3.82 -16.75 13.34
C SER A 18 -3.01 -17.71 12.44
N HIS A 19 -3.65 -18.35 11.45
CA HIS A 19 -2.99 -19.19 10.45
C HIS A 19 -2.63 -18.46 9.16
N LEU A 20 -3.04 -17.19 9.02
CA LEU A 20 -2.81 -16.41 7.81
C LEU A 20 -1.52 -15.60 7.90
N ARG A 21 -0.87 -15.41 6.74
CA ARG A 21 0.23 -14.44 6.65
C ARG A 21 -0.37 -13.03 6.70
N LEU A 22 0.44 -12.05 7.08
CA LEU A 22 0.00 -10.65 7.06
C LEU A 22 -0.63 -10.26 5.72
N VAL A 23 -0.05 -10.73 4.61
CA VAL A 23 -0.60 -10.49 3.27
C VAL A 23 -2.07 -10.93 3.15
N ASP A 24 -2.39 -12.10 3.68
CA ASP A 24 -3.73 -12.69 3.59
C ASP A 24 -4.72 -11.97 4.53
N ILE A 25 -4.24 -11.50 5.69
CA ILE A 25 -5.03 -10.66 6.60
C ILE A 25 -5.29 -9.28 6.01
N LEU A 26 -4.30 -8.64 5.38
CA LEU A 26 -4.48 -7.36 4.69
C LEU A 26 -5.48 -7.49 3.53
N HIS A 27 -5.52 -8.64 2.86
CA HIS A 27 -6.55 -8.91 1.85
C HIS A 27 -7.94 -9.01 2.48
N LEU A 28 -8.08 -9.79 3.56
CA LEU A 28 -9.33 -9.89 4.32
C LEU A 28 -9.80 -8.52 4.81
N PHE A 29 -8.88 -7.70 5.33
CA PHE A 29 -9.14 -6.34 5.79
C PHE A 29 -9.75 -5.44 4.71
N GLN A 30 -9.40 -5.66 3.43
CA GLN A 30 -9.90 -4.87 2.31
C GLN A 30 -11.24 -5.38 1.73
N THR A 31 -11.78 -6.50 2.21
CA THR A 31 -12.99 -7.11 1.63
C THR A 31 -14.27 -6.33 1.94
N CYS A 32 -14.55 -6.05 3.21
CA CYS A 32 -15.73 -5.30 3.62
C CYS A 32 -15.55 -4.60 4.98
N LYS A 33 -16.35 -3.56 5.24
CA LYS A 33 -16.27 -2.75 6.47
C LYS A 33 -16.50 -3.56 7.75
N SER A 34 -17.35 -4.58 7.69
CA SER A 34 -17.63 -5.44 8.86
C SER A 34 -16.42 -6.28 9.24
N VAL A 35 -15.78 -6.94 8.26
CA VAL A 35 -14.53 -7.67 8.45
C VAL A 35 -13.41 -6.74 8.92
N GLN A 36 -13.31 -5.54 8.33
CA GLN A 36 -12.36 -4.51 8.75
C GLN A 36 -12.51 -4.15 10.24
N LYS A 37 -13.75 -3.90 10.69
CA LYS A 37 -14.06 -3.55 12.08
C LYS A 37 -13.71 -4.69 13.04
N ILE A 38 -14.02 -5.94 12.67
CA ILE A 38 -13.73 -7.12 13.48
C ILE A 38 -12.22 -7.34 13.58
N ILE A 39 -11.49 -7.33 12.45
CA ILE A 39 -10.03 -7.51 12.46
C ILE A 39 -9.35 -6.37 13.25
N CYS A 40 -9.84 -5.13 13.16
CA CYS A 40 -9.35 -4.03 14.02
C CYS A 40 -9.62 -4.24 15.52
N GLY A 41 -10.67 -4.98 15.88
CA GLY A 41 -11.05 -5.26 17.26
C GLY A 41 -10.25 -6.40 17.90
N ILE A 42 -9.68 -7.29 17.09
CA ILE A 42 -8.94 -8.46 17.57
C ILE A 42 -7.46 -8.09 17.76
N LYS A 43 -7.04 -7.95 19.03
CA LYS A 43 -5.68 -7.53 19.40
C LYS A 43 -4.60 -8.55 19.00
N ASN A 44 -4.91 -9.84 18.99
CA ASN A 44 -3.90 -10.90 18.84
C ASN A 44 -3.58 -11.23 17.38
N ILE A 45 -4.51 -11.02 16.43
CA ILE A 45 -4.26 -11.28 15.00
C ILE A 45 -3.06 -10.49 14.50
N TRP A 46 -2.99 -9.21 14.85
CA TRP A 46 -1.89 -8.36 14.42
C TRP A 46 -0.61 -8.72 15.16
N ARG A 47 -0.69 -9.12 16.43
CA ARG A 47 0.47 -9.66 17.14
C ARG A 47 1.04 -10.88 16.41
N ASP A 48 0.23 -11.88 16.06
CA ASP A 48 0.70 -13.14 15.46
C ASP A 48 1.10 -12.99 13.99
N ALA A 49 0.37 -12.17 13.23
CA ALA A 49 0.64 -11.91 11.82
C ALA A 49 1.78 -10.92 11.59
N CYS A 50 1.85 -9.88 12.42
CA CYS A 50 2.98 -8.95 12.44
C CYS A 50 4.17 -9.51 13.22
N PHE A 51 4.07 -10.60 14.00
CA PHE A 51 5.26 -11.24 14.61
C PHE A 51 6.29 -11.68 13.55
N LYS A 52 5.84 -11.84 12.30
CA LYS A 52 6.69 -12.14 11.14
C LYS A 52 7.34 -10.90 10.51
N LEU A 53 6.91 -9.69 10.87
CA LEU A 53 7.54 -8.44 10.44
C LEU A 53 8.09 -7.68 11.66
N PRO A 54 9.33 -7.18 11.63
CA PRO A 54 9.89 -6.45 12.75
C PRO A 54 9.11 -5.15 12.97
N ARG A 55 8.27 -5.12 14.01
CA ARG A 55 7.48 -3.95 14.42
C ARG A 55 8.42 -2.77 14.69
N PRO A 56 8.11 -1.56 14.21
CA PRO A 56 8.85 -0.37 14.63
C PRO A 56 8.70 -0.15 16.11
N GLU A 57 9.83 -0.05 16.82
CA GLU A 57 9.84 0.58 18.13
C GLU A 57 9.13 1.93 18.05
N GLY A 58 8.23 2.18 18.99
CA GLY A 58 7.48 3.43 19.08
C GLY A 58 6.20 3.52 18.24
N LEU A 59 5.86 2.54 17.38
CA LEU A 59 4.53 2.51 16.72
C LEU A 59 3.59 1.51 17.38
N SER A 60 2.36 1.95 17.67
CA SER A 60 1.23 1.07 17.94
C SER A 60 0.84 0.26 16.70
N GLU A 61 0.18 -0.89 16.90
CA GLU A 61 -0.36 -1.70 15.80
C GLU A 61 -1.28 -0.87 14.89
N LYS A 62 -2.11 0.00 15.49
CA LYS A 62 -3.01 0.87 14.73
C LYS A 62 -2.25 1.86 13.86
N GLU A 63 -1.15 2.42 14.34
CA GLU A 63 -0.34 3.37 13.57
C GLU A 63 0.40 2.66 12.43
N TYR A 64 0.94 1.47 12.69
CA TYR A 64 1.59 0.65 11.67
C TYR A 64 0.62 0.26 10.56
N LEU A 65 -0.60 -0.17 10.92
CA LEU A 65 -1.65 -0.45 9.96
C LEU A 65 -2.10 0.80 9.21
N SER A 66 -2.23 1.92 9.91
CA SER A 66 -2.52 3.21 9.28
C SER A 66 -1.44 3.56 8.26
N LEU A 67 -0.17 3.32 8.59
CA LEU A 67 0.97 3.60 7.72
C LEU A 67 0.98 2.74 6.46
N ILE A 68 0.52 1.49 6.52
CA ILE A 68 0.52 0.53 5.39
C ILE A 68 -0.78 0.58 4.58
N LEU A 69 -1.93 0.72 5.25
CA LEU A 69 -3.24 0.53 4.64
C LEU A 69 -3.93 1.82 4.20
N LYS A 70 -3.74 2.94 4.91
CA LYS A 70 -4.45 4.18 4.55
C LYS A 70 -3.93 4.74 3.24
N LYS A 71 -4.83 5.30 2.43
CA LYS A 71 -4.46 6.02 1.21
C LYS A 71 -4.16 7.48 1.52
N GLY A 72 -3.24 8.08 0.79
CA GLY A 72 -2.90 9.51 0.89
C GLY A 72 -1.76 9.87 1.85
N CYS A 73 -1.40 11.15 1.82
CA CYS A 73 -0.32 11.75 2.62
C CYS A 73 -0.78 11.99 4.06
N GLN A 74 0.05 11.69 5.07
CA GLN A 74 -0.28 12.00 6.47
C GLN A 74 -0.35 13.50 6.76
N TYR A 75 0.35 14.33 5.97
CA TYR A 75 0.36 15.78 6.18
C TYR A 75 -0.81 16.48 5.49
N CYS A 76 -0.94 16.34 4.17
CA CYS A 76 -1.98 17.05 3.41
C CYS A 76 -3.27 16.24 3.25
N GLN A 77 -3.30 14.97 3.70
CA GLN A 77 -4.44 14.04 3.60
C GLN A 77 -4.92 13.73 2.16
N GLU A 78 -4.36 14.40 1.16
CA GLU A 78 -4.71 14.17 -0.24
C GLU A 78 -4.14 12.84 -0.75
N ASN A 79 -4.95 12.14 -1.54
CA ASN A 79 -4.57 10.91 -2.22
C ASN A 79 -3.88 11.21 -3.55
N LYS A 80 -2.68 11.80 -3.49
CA LYS A 80 -1.87 12.18 -4.66
C LYS A 80 -1.10 10.98 -5.22
N SER A 81 -0.85 11.00 -6.52
CA SER A 81 0.14 10.12 -7.16
C SER A 81 1.53 10.38 -6.57
N GLY A 82 2.25 9.32 -6.20
CA GLY A 82 3.62 9.43 -5.68
C GLY A 82 3.73 9.58 -4.16
N VAL A 83 2.66 9.32 -3.40
CA VAL A 83 2.75 9.09 -1.95
C VAL A 83 3.60 7.83 -1.67
N LYS A 84 4.59 7.96 -0.79
CA LYS A 84 5.51 6.88 -0.40
C LYS A 84 5.59 6.78 1.12
N ILE A 85 5.98 5.60 1.60
CA ILE A 85 6.35 5.39 3.01
C ILE A 85 7.85 5.62 3.14
N TYR A 86 8.22 6.59 3.97
CA TYR A 86 9.56 6.89 4.43
C TYR A 86 9.80 6.09 5.71
N TRP A 87 10.35 4.89 5.56
CA TRP A 87 10.50 3.90 6.64
C TRP A 87 11.43 4.34 7.76
N ALA A 88 12.38 5.24 7.48
CA ALA A 88 13.25 5.79 8.50
C ALA A 88 12.45 6.56 9.56
N TRP A 89 11.47 7.35 9.12
CA TRP A 89 10.63 8.16 10.01
C TRP A 89 9.25 7.54 10.27
N ASN A 90 8.96 6.37 9.69
CA ASN A 90 7.62 5.74 9.70
C ASN A 90 6.51 6.68 9.23
N ILE A 91 6.78 7.48 8.18
CA ILE A 91 5.86 8.50 7.67
C ILE A 91 5.44 8.17 6.24
N ARG A 92 4.14 8.24 5.96
CA ARG A 92 3.57 8.20 4.61
C ARG A 92 3.34 9.63 4.12
N SER A 93 4.11 10.07 3.15
CA SER A 93 4.05 11.46 2.66
C SER A 93 4.10 11.54 1.14
N CYS A 94 3.51 12.61 0.59
CA CYS A 94 3.78 12.99 -0.80
C CYS A 94 5.10 13.77 -0.88
N LYS A 95 5.70 13.79 -2.07
CA LYS A 95 6.98 14.48 -2.33
C LYS A 95 6.98 15.94 -1.83
N LYS A 96 5.97 16.72 -2.22
CA LYS A 96 5.86 18.14 -1.83
C LYS A 96 5.87 18.34 -0.31
N CYS A 97 5.15 17.50 0.43
CA CYS A 97 5.06 17.63 1.88
C CYS A 97 6.36 17.23 2.58
N ILE A 98 7.03 16.17 2.12
CA ILE A 98 8.26 15.72 2.77
C ILE A 98 9.43 16.68 2.51
N GLU A 99 9.56 17.24 1.29
CA GLU A 99 10.69 18.09 0.91
C GLU A 99 10.77 19.37 1.76
N THR A 100 9.62 19.93 2.14
CA THR A 100 9.57 21.10 3.04
C THR A 100 9.98 20.79 4.49
N ARG A 101 10.00 19.51 4.88
CA ARG A 101 10.18 19.03 6.25
C ARG A 101 11.53 18.34 6.49
N ILE A 102 12.36 18.20 5.46
CA ILE A 102 13.68 17.61 5.58
C ILE A 102 14.78 18.67 5.53
N LEU A 103 15.94 18.34 6.08
CA LEU A 103 17.17 19.11 6.02
C LEU A 103 18.30 18.23 5.49
N GLU A 104 19.18 18.80 4.68
CA GLU A 104 20.39 18.12 4.21
C GLU A 104 21.51 18.23 5.25
N LYS A 105 22.36 17.19 5.39
CA LYS A 105 23.45 17.15 6.38
C LYS A 105 24.35 18.40 6.38
N PHE A 106 24.61 18.98 5.22
CA PHE A 106 25.49 20.16 5.09
C PHE A 106 24.93 21.44 5.72
N SER A 107 23.63 21.47 6.06
CA SER A 107 22.98 22.63 6.66
C SER A 107 23.01 22.64 8.20
N LEU A 108 23.71 21.70 8.82
CA LEU A 108 23.71 21.50 10.27
C LEU A 108 25.10 21.79 10.84
N CYS A 109 25.23 22.84 11.68
CA CYS A 109 26.53 23.32 12.17
C CYS A 109 26.83 23.09 13.66
N GLU A 110 25.89 22.58 14.48
CA GLU A 110 26.02 22.75 15.95
C GLU A 110 25.78 21.51 16.85
N LEU A 111 25.33 20.36 16.33
CA LEU A 111 25.23 19.12 17.12
C LEU A 111 25.97 17.96 16.44
N PRO A 112 26.38 16.94 17.20
CA PRO A 112 26.68 15.62 16.65
C PRO A 112 25.35 15.01 16.15
N TYR A 113 25.02 15.28 14.89
CA TYR A 113 23.80 14.80 14.23
C TYR A 113 23.98 13.41 13.58
N GLU A 114 25.16 12.81 13.72
CA GLU A 114 25.51 11.55 13.07
C GLU A 114 24.76 10.37 13.71
N GLU A 115 24.29 10.58 14.93
CA GLU A 115 23.53 9.67 15.78
C GLU A 115 22.00 9.76 15.56
N LEU A 116 21.54 10.70 14.73
CA LEU A 116 20.12 10.83 14.37
C LEU A 116 19.72 9.91 13.21
N ILE A 117 18.42 9.67 13.08
CA ILE A 117 17.87 8.75 12.08
C ILE A 117 18.01 9.33 10.68
N ILE A 118 18.83 8.65 9.88
CA ILE A 118 19.10 9.01 8.49
C ILE A 118 18.17 8.22 7.57
N ASP A 119 17.42 8.91 6.71
CA ASP A 119 16.85 8.25 5.53
C ASP A 119 17.82 8.36 4.35
N THR A 120 18.44 7.25 3.98
CA THR A 120 19.26 7.16 2.76
C THR A 120 18.44 6.74 1.54
N THR A 121 17.12 6.54 1.69
CA THR A 121 16.24 6.25 0.56
C THR A 121 16.38 7.40 -0.42
N PRO A 122 16.79 7.13 -1.68
CA PRO A 122 16.91 8.19 -2.64
C PRO A 122 15.57 8.90 -2.75
N LEU A 123 15.57 10.22 -2.56
CA LEU A 123 14.51 11.11 -3.06
C LEU A 123 14.59 11.13 -4.60
N ASN A 124 14.65 9.95 -5.23
CA ASN A 124 14.84 9.78 -6.65
C ASN A 124 13.51 10.05 -7.34
N HIS A 125 13.43 11.23 -7.97
CA HIS A 125 13.73 11.38 -9.40
C HIS A 125 13.43 12.84 -9.75
N TYR A 126 14.45 13.58 -10.22
CA TYR A 126 14.40 14.43 -11.42
C TYR A 126 15.66 15.30 -11.62
N TYR A 127 16.49 15.56 -10.59
CA TYR A 127 17.53 16.59 -10.71
C TYR A 127 19.00 16.15 -10.69
N TYR A 128 19.34 14.91 -10.30
CA TYR A 128 20.77 14.53 -10.23
C TYR A 128 21.02 13.15 -10.86
N LYS A 129 21.45 13.17 -12.14
CA LYS A 129 21.95 12.02 -12.90
C LYS A 129 23.29 11.45 -12.37
N LYS A 130 23.85 12.00 -11.29
CA LYS A 130 25.13 11.55 -10.71
C LYS A 130 24.94 11.29 -9.22
N PHE A 131 25.18 10.04 -8.84
CA PHE A 131 25.06 9.50 -7.49
C PHE A 131 25.81 10.35 -6.44
N LYS A 132 25.07 11.13 -5.65
CA LYS A 132 25.43 11.38 -4.25
C LYS A 132 24.27 10.87 -3.41
N LYS A 133 24.54 9.95 -2.47
CA LYS A 133 23.61 9.63 -1.39
C LYS A 133 23.46 10.91 -0.57
N ILE A 134 22.39 11.67 -0.80
CA ILE A 134 22.08 12.84 0.02
C ILE A 134 21.58 12.28 1.35
N ILE A 135 22.29 12.61 2.42
CA ILE A 135 21.88 12.31 3.79
C ILE A 135 20.91 13.42 4.18
N VAL A 136 19.68 13.01 4.49
CA VAL A 136 18.62 13.91 4.92
C VAL A 136 18.08 13.51 6.28
N TYR A 137 17.69 14.53 7.04
CA TYR A 137 17.09 14.42 8.36
C TYR A 137 15.71 15.05 8.35
N LEU A 138 14.82 14.58 9.21
CA LEU A 138 13.54 15.24 9.44
C LEU A 138 13.75 16.43 10.40
N LYS A 139 13.20 17.60 10.05
CA LYS A 139 13.31 18.82 10.89
C LYS A 139 12.84 18.58 12.32
N SER A 140 11.69 17.93 12.48
CA SER A 140 11.14 17.62 13.80
C SER A 140 12.04 16.72 14.65
N ASP A 141 12.77 15.79 14.02
CA ASP A 141 13.68 14.89 14.75
C ASP A 141 14.92 15.67 15.23
N ILE A 142 15.41 16.61 14.41
CA ILE A 142 16.48 17.54 14.79
C ILE A 142 16.03 18.46 15.92
N ASP A 143 14.86 19.09 15.78
CA ASP A 143 14.33 20.02 16.77
C ASP A 143 14.15 19.30 18.13
N SER A 144 13.56 18.09 18.11
CA SER A 144 13.41 17.25 19.31
C SER A 144 14.76 16.91 19.92
N ALA A 145 15.69 16.39 19.12
CA ALA A 145 17.02 16.00 19.61
C ALA A 145 17.81 17.20 20.15
N THR A 146 17.66 18.37 19.55
CA THR A 146 18.29 19.61 19.98
C THR A 146 17.77 20.05 21.33
N ASN A 147 16.45 19.99 21.53
CA ASN A 147 15.83 20.34 22.80
C ASN A 147 16.25 19.34 23.89
N GLU A 148 16.18 18.03 23.60
CA GLU A 148 16.65 16.98 24.52
C GLU A 148 18.12 17.21 24.91
N TYR A 149 19.01 17.47 23.95
CA TYR A 149 20.45 17.67 24.23
C TYR A 149 20.73 18.92 25.07
N LYS A 150 19.97 20.00 24.85
CA LYS A 150 20.11 21.26 25.60
C LYS A 150 19.65 21.14 27.05
N GLU A 151 18.67 20.29 27.32
CA GLU A 151 18.14 20.05 28.67
C GLU A 151 19.05 19.13 29.51
N LEU A 152 19.98 18.40 28.89
CA LEU A 152 20.91 17.50 29.58
C LEU A 152 22.08 18.21 30.24
N LEU A 153 22.48 17.68 31.39
CA LEU A 153 23.73 18.05 32.05
C LEU A 153 24.93 17.61 31.19
N PRO A 154 26.06 18.33 31.23
CA PRO A 154 27.26 18.00 30.45
C PRO A 154 27.70 16.54 30.57
N GLU A 155 27.57 15.96 31.77
CA GLU A 155 28.00 14.60 32.12
C GLU A 155 27.09 13.52 31.51
N GLU A 156 25.83 13.85 31.21
CA GLU A 156 24.84 12.91 30.66
C GLU A 156 24.87 12.85 29.13
N ARG A 157 25.55 13.81 28.48
CA ARG A 157 25.55 13.97 27.02
C ARG A 157 26.21 12.81 26.30
N ASP A 158 27.32 12.30 26.82
CA ASP A 158 28.03 11.18 26.20
C ASP A 158 27.19 9.90 26.23
N GLU A 159 26.52 9.62 27.35
CA GLU A 159 25.61 8.48 27.45
C GLU A 159 24.41 8.65 26.51
N TRP A 160 23.83 9.84 26.44
CA TRP A 160 22.74 10.13 25.52
C TRP A 160 23.14 9.92 24.05
N LEU A 161 24.35 10.32 23.65
CA LEU A 161 24.86 10.09 22.30
C LEU A 161 24.97 8.59 21.99
N ILE A 162 25.50 7.80 22.92
CA ILE A 162 25.60 6.34 22.77
C ILE A 162 24.19 5.72 22.63
N GLN A 163 23.22 6.17 23.45
CA GLN A 163 21.85 5.68 23.40
C GLN A 163 21.17 6.02 22.06
N LYS A 164 21.32 7.26 21.56
CA LYS A 164 20.78 7.69 20.25
C LYS A 164 21.43 6.93 19.10
N ALA A 165 22.74 6.74 19.12
CA ALA A 165 23.47 5.97 18.12
C ALA A 165 22.97 4.52 18.05
N ARG A 166 22.79 3.85 19.20
CA ARG A 166 22.23 2.48 19.26
C ARG A 166 20.82 2.41 18.70
N ALA A 167 19.95 3.35 19.10
CA ALA A 167 18.58 3.42 18.60
C ALA A 167 18.53 3.65 17.08
N CYS A 168 19.41 4.51 16.55
CA CYS A 168 19.55 4.76 15.12
C CYS A 168 19.99 3.48 14.38
N GLN A 169 21.03 2.79 14.87
CA GLN A 169 21.53 1.55 14.27
C GLN A 169 20.46 0.46 14.22
N GLU A 170 19.71 0.23 15.30
CA GLU A 170 18.67 -0.80 15.30
C GLU A 170 17.53 -0.44 14.33
N ARG A 171 17.11 0.82 14.30
CA ARG A 171 16.12 1.28 13.30
C ARG A 171 16.64 1.07 11.87
N MET A 172 17.90 1.42 11.60
CA MET A 172 18.52 1.23 10.29
C MET A 172 18.61 -0.24 9.86
N ARG A 173 18.85 -1.15 10.81
CA ARG A 173 18.88 -2.61 10.56
C ARG A 173 17.53 -3.14 10.09
N ILE A 174 16.44 -2.60 10.63
CA ILE A 174 15.09 -3.10 10.36
C ILE A 174 14.50 -2.55 9.05
N ILE A 175 14.88 -1.33 8.63
CA ILE A 175 14.33 -0.67 7.43
C ILE A 175 14.40 -1.54 6.16
N PRO A 176 15.54 -2.19 5.80
CA PRO A 176 15.63 -3.04 4.63
C PRO A 176 14.66 -4.21 4.65
N GLN A 177 14.48 -4.86 5.81
CA GLN A 177 13.55 -5.96 5.97
C GLN A 177 12.12 -5.51 5.67
N ARG A 178 11.67 -4.40 6.25
CA ARG A 178 10.34 -3.82 5.99
C ARG A 178 10.13 -3.47 4.52
N LYS A 179 11.15 -2.88 3.88
CA LYS A 179 11.11 -2.58 2.44
C LYS A 179 10.96 -3.85 1.60
N GLY A 180 11.66 -4.93 1.97
CA GLY A 180 11.57 -6.23 1.28
C GLY A 180 10.17 -6.84 1.39
N GLU A 181 9.62 -6.88 2.60
CA GLU A 181 8.28 -7.42 2.88
C GLU A 181 7.18 -6.64 2.13
N MET A 182 7.29 -5.31 2.10
CA MET A 182 6.34 -4.47 1.37
C MET A 182 6.47 -4.58 -0.16
N LYS A 183 7.68 -4.85 -0.66
CA LYS A 183 7.87 -5.17 -2.07
C LYS A 183 7.18 -6.48 -2.44
N GLN A 184 7.35 -7.53 -1.63
CA GLN A 184 6.65 -8.80 -1.81
C GLN A 184 5.14 -8.63 -1.78
N TYR A 185 4.62 -7.79 -0.87
CA TYR A 185 3.19 -7.45 -0.83
C TYR A 185 2.70 -6.82 -2.15
N GLN A 186 3.45 -5.84 -2.67
CA GLN A 186 3.08 -5.19 -3.93
C GLN A 186 3.11 -6.16 -5.11
N GLU A 187 4.11 -7.04 -5.18
CA GLU A 187 4.22 -8.07 -6.22
C GLU A 187 3.03 -9.06 -6.19
N LEU A 188 2.59 -9.45 -4.99
CA LEU A 188 1.43 -10.33 -4.82
C LEU A 188 0.13 -9.65 -5.27
N LEU A 189 -0.06 -8.37 -4.94
CA LEU A 189 -1.19 -7.58 -5.42
C LEU A 189 -1.20 -7.48 -6.95
N ASP A 190 -0.04 -7.20 -7.55
CA ASP A 190 0.10 -7.09 -9.00
C ASP A 190 -0.19 -8.42 -9.69
N HIS A 191 0.31 -9.53 -9.14
CA HIS A 191 0.03 -10.88 -9.65
C HIS A 191 -1.46 -11.22 -9.56
N ARG A 192 -2.11 -10.93 -8.42
CA ARG A 192 -3.54 -11.12 -8.25
C ARG A 192 -4.35 -10.30 -9.26
N GLN A 193 -3.98 -9.04 -9.47
CA GLN A 193 -4.65 -8.16 -10.42
C GLN A 193 -4.49 -8.66 -11.87
N LYS A 194 -3.31 -9.18 -12.23
CA LYS A 194 -3.08 -9.86 -13.52
C LYS A 194 -4.00 -11.06 -13.69
N ASN A 195 -4.12 -11.91 -12.66
CA ASN A 195 -4.97 -13.10 -12.69
C ASN A 195 -6.47 -12.75 -12.81
N ILE A 196 -6.93 -11.71 -12.13
CA ILE A 196 -8.32 -11.21 -12.27
C ILE A 196 -8.56 -10.74 -13.70
N LYS A 197 -7.63 -9.96 -14.28
CA LYS A 197 -7.75 -9.48 -15.65
C LYS A 197 -7.77 -10.62 -16.67
N ALA A 198 -6.88 -11.61 -16.51
CA ALA A 198 -6.82 -12.78 -17.38
C ALA A 198 -8.13 -13.58 -17.34
N ARG A 199 -8.64 -13.88 -16.13
CA ARG A 199 -9.93 -14.57 -15.95
C ARG A 199 -11.08 -13.78 -16.56
N ARG A 200 -11.15 -12.46 -16.33
CA ARG A 200 -12.17 -11.60 -16.93
C ARG A 200 -12.16 -11.68 -18.45
N ILE A 201 -10.99 -11.56 -19.07
CA ILE A 201 -10.84 -11.63 -20.54
C ILE A 201 -11.29 -12.99 -21.05
N ALA A 202 -10.87 -14.08 -20.39
CA ALA A 202 -11.30 -15.43 -20.75
C ALA A 202 -12.83 -15.59 -20.67
N SER A 203 -13.47 -15.12 -19.59
CA SER A 203 -14.93 -15.14 -19.45
C SER A 203 -15.65 -14.32 -20.51
N LEU A 204 -15.13 -13.14 -20.86
CA LEU A 204 -15.68 -12.31 -21.93
C LEU A 204 -15.62 -13.03 -23.28
N HIS A 205 -14.49 -13.65 -23.59
CA HIS A 205 -14.33 -14.44 -24.82
C HIS A 205 -15.27 -15.64 -24.84
N SER A 206 -15.38 -16.41 -23.75
CA SER A 206 -16.31 -17.55 -23.64
C SER A 206 -17.74 -17.11 -23.93
N LYS A 207 -18.23 -16.09 -23.21
CA LYS A 207 -19.59 -15.62 -23.37
C LYS A 207 -19.86 -15.00 -24.74
N CYS A 208 -18.86 -14.36 -25.37
CA CYS A 208 -18.99 -13.89 -26.76
C CYS A 208 -19.06 -15.05 -27.77
N LYS A 209 -18.40 -16.18 -27.51
CA LYS A 209 -18.53 -17.39 -28.34
C LYS A 209 -19.89 -18.05 -28.16
N GLU A 210 -20.42 -18.08 -26.93
CA GLU A 210 -21.75 -18.65 -26.63
C GLU A 210 -22.88 -17.94 -27.39
N ILE A 211 -22.78 -16.61 -27.55
CA ILE A 211 -23.79 -15.82 -28.29
C ILE A 211 -23.49 -15.71 -29.78
N ALA A 212 -22.35 -16.22 -30.24
CA ALA A 212 -22.00 -16.17 -31.65
C ALA A 212 -22.91 -17.15 -32.40
N THR A 213 -23.77 -16.61 -33.26
CA THR A 213 -24.70 -17.37 -34.09
C THR A 213 -24.44 -17.05 -35.56
N LYS A 214 -25.24 -17.60 -36.48
CA LYS A 214 -25.23 -17.17 -37.88
C LYS A 214 -25.53 -15.66 -38.04
N GLU A 215 -26.25 -15.07 -37.09
CA GLU A 215 -26.64 -13.65 -37.10
C GLU A 215 -25.56 -12.74 -36.49
N TYR A 216 -24.82 -13.25 -35.49
CA TYR A 216 -23.81 -12.50 -34.73
C TYR A 216 -22.41 -13.09 -34.91
N SER A 217 -21.54 -12.37 -35.62
CA SER A 217 -20.15 -12.78 -35.82
C SER A 217 -19.30 -12.48 -34.59
N TYR A 218 -18.71 -13.54 -34.02
CA TYR A 218 -17.72 -13.45 -32.93
C TYR A 218 -16.60 -12.44 -33.21
N HIS A 219 -16.08 -12.43 -34.45
CA HIS A 219 -14.98 -11.54 -34.84
C HIS A 219 -15.37 -10.06 -34.83
N ILE A 220 -16.64 -9.74 -35.04
CA ILE A 220 -17.16 -8.38 -34.93
C ILE A 220 -17.37 -8.05 -33.45
N LEU A 221 -17.98 -8.96 -32.68
CA LEU A 221 -18.25 -8.78 -31.25
C LEU A 221 -17.00 -8.39 -30.44
N ILE A 222 -15.86 -9.06 -30.66
CA ILE A 222 -14.61 -8.76 -29.93
C ILE A 222 -13.93 -7.45 -30.38
N LYS A 223 -14.32 -6.91 -31.54
CA LYS A 223 -13.77 -5.64 -32.07
C LYS A 223 -14.55 -4.43 -31.58
N THR A 224 -15.74 -4.64 -31.02
CA THR A 224 -16.62 -3.57 -30.53
C THR A 224 -15.94 -2.69 -29.45
N PRO A 225 -16.23 -1.38 -29.42
CA PRO A 225 -15.76 -0.48 -28.37
C PRO A 225 -16.12 -0.96 -26.96
N SER A 226 -17.33 -1.49 -26.76
CA SER A 226 -17.79 -1.98 -25.46
C SER A 226 -17.00 -3.20 -24.98
N PHE A 227 -16.66 -4.15 -25.87
CA PHE A 227 -15.78 -5.27 -25.52
C PHE A 227 -14.40 -4.77 -25.07
N LYS A 228 -13.76 -3.90 -25.86
CA LYS A 228 -12.43 -3.35 -25.54
C LYS A 228 -12.41 -2.57 -24.23
N LYS A 229 -13.46 -1.80 -23.94
CA LYS A 229 -13.62 -1.09 -22.67
C LYS A 229 -13.78 -2.08 -21.51
N SER A 230 -14.60 -3.12 -21.68
CA SER A 230 -14.80 -4.15 -20.65
C SER A 230 -13.52 -4.89 -20.29
N CYS A 231 -12.62 -5.16 -21.26
CA CYS A 231 -11.31 -5.78 -20.98
C CYS A 231 -10.36 -4.93 -20.10
N LYS A 232 -10.64 -3.63 -19.94
CA LYS A 232 -9.84 -2.71 -19.11
C LYS A 232 -10.34 -2.59 -17.67
N VAL A 233 -11.53 -3.12 -17.38
CA VAL A 233 -12.15 -3.10 -16.04
C VAL A 233 -11.33 -4.01 -15.10
N LYS A 234 -11.14 -3.58 -13.84
CA LYS A 234 -10.24 -4.25 -12.89
C LYS A 234 -10.90 -5.38 -12.10
N GLU A 235 -12.22 -5.44 -12.15
CA GLU A 235 -13.08 -6.38 -11.42
C GLU A 235 -13.42 -7.62 -12.28
N GLU A 236 -13.83 -8.70 -11.63
CA GLU A 236 -14.32 -9.90 -12.34
C GLU A 236 -15.64 -9.60 -13.10
N LEU A 237 -15.91 -10.41 -14.13
CA LEU A 237 -17.14 -10.29 -14.89
C LEU A 237 -18.29 -10.93 -14.11
N THR A 238 -19.21 -10.11 -13.60
CA THR A 238 -20.43 -10.59 -12.94
C THR A 238 -21.55 -10.78 -13.94
N ASP A 239 -22.52 -11.64 -13.65
CA ASP A 239 -23.68 -11.86 -14.54
C ASP A 239 -24.48 -10.59 -14.78
N ARG A 240 -24.63 -9.74 -13.75
CA ARG A 240 -25.29 -8.43 -13.90
C ARG A 240 -24.53 -7.55 -14.88
N SER A 241 -23.21 -7.46 -14.74
CA SER A 241 -22.38 -6.66 -15.66
C SER A 241 -22.37 -7.24 -17.08
N TRP A 242 -22.44 -8.57 -17.21
CA TRP A 242 -22.56 -9.23 -18.50
C TRP A 242 -23.88 -8.92 -19.19
N LYS A 243 -25.03 -8.99 -18.49
CA LYS A 243 -26.34 -8.66 -19.08
C LYS A 243 -26.38 -7.26 -19.68
N ILE A 244 -25.76 -6.29 -19.01
CA ILE A 244 -25.66 -4.90 -19.50
C ILE A 244 -24.74 -4.82 -20.72
N LEU A 245 -23.57 -5.47 -20.64
CA LEU A 245 -22.60 -5.48 -21.72
C LEU A 245 -23.15 -6.17 -22.97
N HIS A 246 -23.83 -7.30 -22.80
CA HIS A 246 -24.42 -8.10 -23.86
C HIS A 246 -25.32 -7.28 -24.79
N LYS A 247 -26.24 -6.48 -24.21
CA LYS A 247 -27.11 -5.59 -24.99
C LYS A 247 -26.30 -4.61 -25.86
N LYS A 248 -25.28 -3.97 -25.26
CA LYS A 248 -24.39 -3.04 -25.98
C LYS A 248 -23.59 -3.72 -27.08
N LEU A 249 -23.13 -4.95 -26.85
CA LEU A 249 -22.37 -5.71 -27.85
C LEU A 249 -23.23 -6.01 -29.08
N ILE A 250 -24.51 -6.39 -28.90
CA ILE A 250 -25.44 -6.65 -30.00
C ILE A 250 -25.76 -5.37 -30.77
N GLU A 251 -26.05 -4.27 -30.06
CA GLU A 251 -26.31 -2.96 -30.68
C GLU A 251 -25.11 -2.47 -31.51
N GLU A 252 -23.90 -2.56 -30.95
CA GLU A 252 -22.66 -2.17 -31.64
C GLU A 252 -22.33 -3.12 -32.80
N HIS A 253 -22.58 -4.42 -32.64
CA HIS A 253 -22.41 -5.40 -33.70
C HIS A 253 -23.27 -5.08 -34.92
N ASN A 254 -24.57 -4.86 -34.72
CA ASN A 254 -25.50 -4.60 -35.81
C ASN A 254 -25.13 -3.31 -36.55
N LYS A 255 -24.78 -2.24 -35.84
CA LYS A 255 -24.25 -1.01 -36.45
C LYS A 255 -23.02 -1.26 -37.33
N ILE A 256 -22.08 -2.09 -36.89
CA ILE A 256 -20.87 -2.41 -37.66
C ILE A 256 -21.18 -3.31 -38.86
N ARG A 257 -22.14 -4.23 -38.72
CA ARG A 257 -22.60 -5.11 -39.79
C ARG A 257 -23.29 -4.29 -40.89
N ASP A 258 -24.20 -3.40 -40.51
CA ASP A 258 -24.99 -2.59 -41.45
C ASP A 258 -24.12 -1.56 -42.20
N LEU A 259 -22.99 -1.14 -41.62
CA LEU A 259 -21.98 -0.31 -42.30
C LEU A 259 -21.10 -1.09 -43.31
N ARG A 260 -21.19 -2.42 -43.33
CA ARG A 260 -20.37 -3.32 -44.18
C ARG A 260 -21.20 -4.11 -45.19
N ALA A 261 -22.52 -4.03 -45.11
CA ALA A 261 -23.46 -4.55 -46.11
C ALA A 261 -23.65 -3.49 -47.20
#